data_AF-A0A2M8TUX1-F1
#
_entry.id   AF-A0A2M8TUX1-F1
#
_cell.length_a   1.000
_cell.length_b   1.000
_cell.length_c   1.000
_cell.angle_alpha   90.00
_cell.angle_beta   90.00
_cell.angle_gamma   90.00
#
_symmetry.space_group_name_H-M   'P 1'
#
loop_
_entity.id
_entity.type
_entity.pdbx_description
1 polymer ?
#
loop_
_entity_poly.entity_id
_entity_poly.type
_entity_poly.pdbx_seq_one_letter_code
_entity_poly.pdbx_strand_id
1 'polypeptide(L)'
;MARNRKTNNKMLVRTPFGTFQLARNDAKRFHKTVMELQRTTDSLTRKDIGDWRIAWQMAINVDNPNRQRLYDIYRDVEVDLHLSGCIQQREGFVLSRSFKLVNEKGDEDEEAADYFNTAWFKQLMKFALDSNYWGHSLIELGELTTNTNNRLCYNGVKLIPRKHVIPEYGRVVAQLGEDWKSGIDYHRPPFTDWLIEVGQPDCLGLYLKAATQTIPKKNALAFWDTFAEIFGMPMRIARTTTRDEKELSKMEKMMAEMGTEGWGVFQQGTEIEVVESSKGDAFNVYDRRIDRANSELSKLIIGQTMTIEDGSSLSQSETHLEVFQNLVEADCDTLRDMVNNQLIPRMIRHGFPLQGIHFDWDYSVDYTPEQQVAYEQLVLNNYEVDPSYFEEKYNMPVGERRQQVPVLGPTPPDGGGEEPKGDKTPKPGKKKRQEQNKRPFFD
;
A
#
# COMPACT_ATOMS: atom_id res chain seq x y z
N MET A 1 -5.40 -72.65 4.83
CA MET A 1 -5.97 -71.59 3.96
C MET A 1 -7.10 -70.90 4.70
N ALA A 2 -6.91 -69.66 5.17
CA ALA A 2 -7.99 -68.81 5.66
C ALA A 2 -7.79 -67.42 5.07
N ARG A 3 -8.64 -67.06 4.10
CA ARG A 3 -8.61 -65.79 3.38
C ARG A 3 -8.98 -64.65 4.34
N ASN A 4 -8.03 -63.75 4.56
CA ASN A 4 -8.22 -62.51 5.31
C ASN A 4 -9.19 -61.60 4.53
N ARG A 5 -10.44 -61.49 4.99
CA ARG A 5 -11.44 -60.58 4.43
C ARG A 5 -11.02 -59.15 4.77
N LYS A 6 -10.45 -58.42 3.80
CA LYS A 6 -10.30 -56.96 3.86
C LYS A 6 -11.69 -56.35 3.98
N THR A 7 -12.09 -55.96 5.19
CA THR A 7 -13.24 -55.09 5.45
C THR A 7 -12.93 -53.72 4.85
N ASN A 8 -13.44 -53.50 3.64
CA ASN A 8 -13.35 -52.20 2.96
C ASN A 8 -14.29 -51.24 3.70
N ASN A 9 -13.74 -50.51 4.68
CA ASN A 9 -14.51 -49.67 5.58
C ASN A 9 -14.98 -48.41 4.84
N LYS A 10 -16.20 -48.44 4.30
CA LYS A 10 -16.87 -47.39 3.50
C LYS A 10 -17.07 -46.03 4.24
N MET A 11 -16.52 -45.87 5.44
CA MET A 11 -16.58 -44.65 6.26
C MET A 11 -15.27 -43.87 6.27
N LEU A 12 -14.18 -44.42 5.71
CA LEU A 12 -12.88 -43.74 5.61
C LEU A 12 -12.75 -43.06 4.25
N VAL A 13 -12.68 -41.74 4.25
CA VAL A 13 -12.52 -40.92 3.04
C VAL A 13 -11.10 -40.37 3.00
N ARG A 14 -10.32 -40.74 1.99
CA ARG A 14 -8.93 -40.28 1.81
C ARG A 14 -8.88 -39.09 0.86
N THR A 15 -8.34 -37.96 1.34
CA THR A 15 -7.95 -36.80 0.53
C THR A 15 -6.42 -36.66 0.48
N PRO A 16 -5.86 -35.83 -0.41
CA PRO A 16 -4.44 -35.43 -0.36
C PRO A 16 -4.02 -34.84 1.00
N PHE A 17 -5.00 -34.37 1.79
CA PHE A 17 -4.81 -33.74 3.08
C PHE A 17 -5.25 -34.62 4.26
N GLY A 18 -5.41 -35.94 4.11
CA GLY A 18 -5.64 -36.85 5.23
C GLY A 18 -6.90 -37.72 5.11
N THR A 19 -7.12 -38.56 6.13
CA THR A 19 -8.19 -39.56 6.16
C THR A 19 -9.28 -39.16 7.14
N PHE A 20 -10.52 -39.05 6.67
CA PHE A 20 -11.69 -38.63 7.46
C PHE A 20 -12.60 -39.81 7.76
N GLN A 21 -13.19 -39.84 8.95
CA GLN A 21 -14.21 -40.82 9.34
C GLN A 21 -15.48 -40.06 9.71
N LEU A 22 -16.54 -40.26 8.93
CA LEU A 22 -17.72 -39.40 8.95
C LEU A 22 -18.99 -40.28 8.85
N ALA A 23 -20.11 -39.85 9.42
CA ALA A 23 -21.39 -40.57 9.31
C ALA A 23 -21.82 -40.70 7.83
N ARG A 24 -22.22 -41.90 7.40
CA ARG A 24 -22.20 -42.37 6.00
C ARG A 24 -22.86 -41.46 4.95
N ASN A 25 -23.81 -40.61 5.35
CA ASN A 25 -24.55 -39.70 4.46
C ASN A 25 -24.00 -38.26 4.46
N ASP A 26 -23.64 -37.72 5.62
CA ASP A 26 -23.08 -36.36 5.74
C ASP A 26 -21.59 -36.32 5.37
N ALA A 27 -20.87 -37.41 5.60
CA ALA A 27 -19.51 -37.67 5.11
C ALA A 27 -19.35 -37.44 3.61
N LYS A 28 -20.28 -38.03 2.86
CA LYS A 28 -20.25 -38.05 1.41
C LYS A 28 -20.69 -36.71 0.87
N ARG A 29 -21.67 -36.06 1.49
CA ARG A 29 -22.08 -34.71 1.11
C ARG A 29 -20.96 -33.72 1.39
N PHE A 30 -20.38 -33.71 2.58
CA PHE A 30 -19.29 -32.83 2.96
C PHE A 30 -18.05 -32.99 2.08
N HIS A 31 -17.55 -34.21 1.92
CA HIS A 31 -16.39 -34.46 1.05
C HIS A 31 -16.68 -34.10 -0.41
N LYS A 32 -17.91 -34.37 -0.88
CA LYS A 32 -18.33 -33.97 -2.21
C LYS A 32 -18.38 -32.44 -2.33
N THR A 33 -18.94 -31.72 -1.37
CA THR A 33 -19.01 -30.25 -1.37
C THR A 33 -17.62 -29.62 -1.30
N VAL A 34 -16.74 -30.05 -0.39
CA VAL A 34 -15.37 -29.52 -0.29
C VAL A 34 -14.56 -29.88 -1.53
N MET A 35 -14.67 -31.10 -2.08
CA MET A 35 -13.99 -31.45 -3.33
C MET A 35 -14.59 -30.74 -4.55
N GLU A 36 -15.89 -30.50 -4.59
CA GLU A 36 -16.55 -29.75 -5.64
C GLU A 36 -16.10 -28.30 -5.60
N LEU A 37 -16.11 -27.66 -4.42
CA LEU A 37 -15.58 -26.31 -4.20
C LEU A 37 -14.10 -26.23 -4.58
N GLN A 38 -13.29 -27.19 -4.13
CA GLN A 38 -11.87 -27.23 -4.48
C GLN A 38 -11.65 -27.32 -5.99
N ARG A 39 -12.37 -28.24 -6.65
CA ARG A 39 -12.30 -28.42 -8.10
C ARG A 39 -12.83 -27.21 -8.87
N THR A 40 -13.90 -26.58 -8.40
CA THR A 40 -14.47 -25.41 -9.06
C THR A 40 -13.47 -24.28 -9.06
N THR A 41 -12.85 -23.97 -7.92
CA THR A 41 -11.90 -22.85 -7.85
C THR A 41 -10.55 -23.16 -8.45
N ASP A 42 -10.06 -24.41 -8.38
CA ASP A 42 -8.87 -24.81 -9.14
C ASP A 42 -9.12 -24.63 -10.65
N SER A 43 -10.34 -24.91 -11.12
CA SER A 43 -10.73 -24.66 -12.51
C SER A 43 -10.84 -23.16 -12.82
N LEU A 44 -11.39 -22.36 -11.90
CA LEU A 44 -11.52 -20.91 -12.04
C LEU A 44 -10.15 -20.25 -12.09
N THR A 45 -9.26 -20.57 -11.14
CA THR A 45 -7.88 -20.04 -11.13
C THR A 45 -7.13 -20.38 -12.41
N ARG A 46 -7.25 -21.61 -12.90
CA ARG A 46 -6.61 -22.01 -14.17
C ARG A 46 -7.20 -21.26 -15.36
N LYS A 47 -8.50 -21.02 -15.36
CA LYS A 47 -9.19 -20.24 -16.38
C LYS A 47 -8.72 -18.78 -16.34
N ASP A 48 -8.76 -18.13 -15.19
CA ASP A 48 -8.39 -16.72 -15.04
C ASP A 48 -6.92 -16.47 -15.40
N ILE A 49 -6.01 -17.36 -14.98
CA ILE A 49 -4.59 -17.29 -15.38
C ILE A 49 -4.41 -17.60 -16.88
N GLY A 50 -5.24 -18.49 -17.44
CA GLY A 50 -5.30 -18.74 -18.89
C GLY A 50 -5.74 -17.50 -19.66
N ASP A 51 -6.80 -16.84 -19.20
CA ASP A 51 -7.36 -15.60 -19.76
C ASP A 51 -6.32 -14.46 -19.66
N TRP A 52 -5.62 -14.33 -18.53
CA TRP A 52 -4.48 -13.43 -18.37
C TRP A 52 -3.36 -13.71 -19.38
N ARG A 53 -2.98 -14.98 -19.56
CA ARG A 53 -1.93 -15.33 -20.53
C ARG A 53 -2.34 -15.00 -21.96
N ILE A 54 -3.59 -15.28 -22.33
CA ILE A 54 -4.13 -14.94 -23.66
C ILE A 54 -4.14 -13.42 -23.84
N ALA A 55 -4.63 -12.67 -22.86
CA ALA A 55 -4.65 -11.21 -22.89
C ALA A 55 -3.24 -10.62 -23.04
N TRP A 56 -2.26 -11.17 -22.32
CA TRP A 56 -0.86 -10.76 -22.46
C TRP A 56 -0.32 -11.04 -23.88
N GLN A 57 -0.56 -12.23 -24.44
CA GLN A 57 -0.12 -12.55 -25.80
C GLN A 57 -0.79 -11.65 -26.86
N MET A 58 -2.05 -11.25 -26.65
CA MET A 58 -2.73 -10.29 -27.52
C MET A 58 -2.14 -8.87 -27.40
N ALA A 59 -1.72 -8.46 -26.21
CA ALA A 59 -1.15 -7.14 -25.98
C ALA A 59 0.24 -6.97 -26.62
N ILE A 60 1.07 -8.02 -26.62
CA ILE A 60 2.42 -7.99 -27.23
C ILE A 60 2.42 -8.25 -28.74
N ASN A 61 1.26 -8.48 -29.35
CA ASN A 61 1.17 -8.75 -30.78
C ASN A 61 1.56 -7.49 -31.57
N VAL A 62 2.64 -7.58 -32.33
CA VAL A 62 3.20 -6.45 -33.09
C VAL A 62 2.26 -5.98 -34.21
N ASP A 63 1.54 -6.90 -34.87
CA ASP A 63 0.71 -6.56 -36.03
C ASP A 63 -0.62 -5.91 -35.63
N ASN A 64 -1.19 -6.37 -34.52
CA ASN A 64 -2.46 -5.89 -33.99
C ASN A 64 -2.45 -5.95 -32.45
N PRO A 65 -1.80 -4.97 -31.79
CA PRO A 65 -1.73 -4.92 -30.35
C PRO A 65 -3.12 -4.65 -29.76
N ASN A 66 -3.57 -5.53 -28.86
CA ASN A 66 -4.86 -5.36 -28.20
C ASN A 66 -4.72 -5.53 -26.68
N ARG A 67 -4.78 -4.39 -25.97
CA ARG A 67 -4.66 -4.31 -24.52
C ARG A 67 -6.01 -4.33 -23.78
N GLN A 68 -7.14 -4.40 -24.49
CA GLN A 68 -8.47 -4.22 -23.87
C GLN A 68 -8.74 -5.28 -22.78
N ARG A 69 -8.53 -6.56 -23.12
CA ARG A 69 -8.69 -7.67 -22.16
C ARG A 69 -7.72 -7.57 -21.00
N LEU A 70 -6.52 -7.08 -21.27
CA LEU A 70 -5.49 -6.90 -20.24
C LEU A 70 -5.91 -5.81 -19.25
N TYR A 71 -6.44 -4.68 -19.74
CA TYR A 71 -6.96 -3.60 -18.89
C TYR A 71 -8.19 -3.99 -18.09
N ASP A 72 -9.03 -4.89 -18.60
CA ASP A 72 -10.12 -5.47 -17.80
C ASP A 72 -9.58 -6.27 -16.61
N ILE A 73 -8.53 -7.06 -16.83
CA ILE A 73 -7.86 -7.79 -15.75
C ILE A 73 -7.18 -6.81 -14.77
N TYR A 74 -6.57 -5.73 -15.25
CA TYR A 74 -5.93 -4.75 -14.38
C TYR A 74 -6.91 -4.06 -13.44
N ARG A 75 -8.13 -3.79 -13.90
CA ARG A 75 -9.18 -3.24 -13.05
C ARG A 75 -9.55 -4.18 -11.90
N ASP A 76 -9.54 -5.49 -12.16
CA ASP A 76 -9.75 -6.49 -11.10
C ASP A 76 -8.55 -6.60 -10.15
N VAL A 77 -7.33 -6.40 -10.66
CA VAL A 77 -6.07 -6.42 -9.90
C VAL A 77 -5.98 -5.21 -8.97
N GLU A 78 -6.35 -4.03 -9.45
CA GLU A 78 -6.32 -2.75 -8.73
C GLU A 78 -7.15 -2.79 -7.43
N VAL A 79 -8.25 -3.56 -7.40
CA VAL A 79 -9.13 -3.69 -6.25
C VAL A 79 -8.48 -4.42 -5.06
N ASP A 80 -7.34 -5.09 -5.25
CA ASP A 80 -6.63 -5.75 -4.15
C ASP A 80 -6.19 -4.72 -3.08
N LEU A 81 -6.66 -4.93 -1.84
CA LEU A 81 -6.45 -3.99 -0.72
C LEU A 81 -4.96 -3.78 -0.40
N HIS A 82 -4.16 -4.84 -0.45
CA HIS A 82 -2.73 -4.77 -0.13
C HIS A 82 -1.98 -4.03 -1.22
N LEU A 83 -2.27 -4.36 -2.48
CA LEU A 83 -1.71 -3.68 -3.63
C LEU A 83 -2.07 -2.18 -3.63
N SER A 84 -3.34 -1.85 -3.39
CA SER A 84 -3.82 -0.47 -3.27
C SER A 84 -3.06 0.30 -2.18
N GLY A 85 -2.86 -0.30 -1.00
CA GLY A 85 -2.08 0.31 0.07
C GLY A 85 -0.62 0.57 -0.32
N CYS A 86 0.01 -0.38 -1.03
CA CYS A 86 1.38 -0.23 -1.52
C CYS A 86 1.51 0.94 -2.52
N ILE A 87 0.56 1.03 -3.45
CA ILE A 87 0.54 2.08 -4.49
C ILE A 87 0.32 3.44 -3.86
N GLN A 88 -0.67 3.55 -2.96
CA GLN A 88 -0.96 4.80 -2.26
C GLN A 88 0.22 5.29 -1.40
N GLN A 89 0.98 4.37 -0.79
CA GLN A 89 2.20 4.74 -0.07
C GLN A 89 3.25 5.31 -1.05
N ARG A 90 3.56 4.61 -2.15
CA ARG A 90 4.54 5.06 -3.13
C ARG A 90 4.17 6.41 -3.76
N GLU A 91 2.95 6.54 -4.26
CA GLU A 91 2.44 7.79 -4.82
C GLU A 91 2.37 8.91 -3.78
N GLY A 92 1.96 8.57 -2.56
CA GLY A 92 1.84 9.50 -1.45
C GLY A 92 3.16 10.21 -1.13
N PHE A 93 4.27 9.47 -1.12
CA PHE A 93 5.60 10.04 -0.90
C PHE A 93 6.04 10.99 -2.03
N VAL A 94 5.71 10.66 -3.28
CA VAL A 94 5.99 11.54 -4.42
C VAL A 94 5.14 12.82 -4.32
N LEU A 95 3.84 12.68 -4.10
CA LEU A 95 2.89 13.80 -4.05
C LEU A 95 3.03 14.66 -2.78
N SER A 96 3.63 14.14 -1.71
CA SER A 96 3.95 14.92 -0.51
C SER A 96 5.18 15.79 -0.66
N ARG A 97 6.01 15.55 -1.69
CA ARG A 97 7.25 16.30 -1.90
C ARG A 97 6.94 17.71 -2.38
N SER A 98 7.59 18.70 -1.78
CA SER A 98 7.54 20.08 -2.25
C SER A 98 8.28 20.20 -3.57
N PHE A 99 7.78 21.06 -4.45
CA PHE A 99 8.40 21.37 -5.72
C PHE A 99 8.67 22.86 -5.84
N LYS A 100 9.60 23.22 -6.71
CA LYS A 100 9.95 24.61 -7.02
C LYS A 100 10.07 24.82 -8.52
N LEU A 101 9.77 26.04 -8.92
CA LEU A 101 9.93 26.52 -10.28
C LEU A 101 11.14 27.45 -10.26
N VAL A 102 12.08 27.22 -11.16
CA VAL A 102 13.37 27.88 -11.16
C VAL A 102 13.61 28.54 -12.51
N ASN A 103 14.06 29.79 -12.48
CA ASN A 103 14.35 30.58 -13.67
C ASN A 103 15.72 30.23 -14.26
N GLU A 104 16.04 30.73 -15.45
CA GLU A 104 17.34 30.49 -16.13
C GLU A 104 18.58 30.84 -15.28
N LYS A 105 18.41 31.69 -14.25
CA LYS A 105 19.47 32.11 -13.32
C LYS A 105 19.66 31.18 -12.12
N GLY A 106 18.75 30.22 -11.90
CA GLY A 106 18.74 29.37 -10.71
C GLY A 106 17.92 29.91 -9.54
N ASP A 107 17.28 31.07 -9.71
CA ASP A 107 16.43 31.68 -8.67
C ASP A 107 15.02 31.07 -8.70
N GLU A 108 14.43 30.87 -7.51
CA GLU A 108 13.07 30.34 -7.34
C GLU A 108 12.01 31.40 -7.72
N ASP A 109 11.01 30.98 -8.48
CA ASP A 109 9.91 31.82 -8.96
C ASP A 109 8.58 31.39 -8.32
N GLU A 110 8.21 32.08 -7.23
CA GLU A 110 6.96 31.82 -6.50
C GLU A 110 5.71 32.11 -7.34
N GLU A 111 5.75 33.11 -8.23
CA GLU A 111 4.61 33.45 -9.08
C GLU A 111 4.35 32.36 -10.12
N ALA A 112 5.42 31.77 -10.65
CA ALA A 112 5.33 30.62 -11.54
C ALA A 112 4.79 29.37 -10.82
N ALA A 113 5.26 29.11 -9.60
CA ALA A 113 4.82 27.98 -8.79
C ALA A 113 3.30 27.99 -8.53
N ASP A 114 2.70 29.16 -8.37
CA ASP A 114 1.26 29.31 -8.17
C ASP A 114 0.40 28.79 -9.33
N TYR A 115 0.90 28.77 -10.58
CA TYR A 115 0.16 28.17 -11.69
C TYR A 115 0.02 26.64 -11.53
N PHE A 116 1.00 26.01 -10.87
CA PHE A 116 1.04 24.58 -10.60
C PHE A 116 0.36 24.22 -9.26
N ASN A 117 0.26 25.16 -8.31
CA ASN A 117 -0.47 24.99 -7.05
C ASN A 117 -2.00 24.99 -7.21
N THR A 118 -2.49 24.11 -8.08
CA THR A 118 -3.90 23.99 -8.46
C THR A 118 -4.32 22.52 -8.53
N ALA A 119 -5.63 22.26 -8.44
CA ALA A 119 -6.16 20.89 -8.39
C ALA A 119 -5.88 20.08 -9.67
N TRP A 120 -5.90 20.74 -10.85
CA TRP A 120 -5.66 20.07 -12.13
C TRP A 120 -4.24 19.49 -12.22
N PHE A 121 -3.25 20.18 -11.64
CA PHE A 121 -1.86 19.71 -11.68
C PHE A 121 -1.66 18.49 -10.78
N LYS A 122 -2.26 18.48 -9.58
CA LYS A 122 -2.27 17.29 -8.71
C LYS A 122 -2.92 16.08 -9.40
N GLN A 123 -4.02 16.31 -10.12
CA GLN A 123 -4.68 15.27 -10.90
C GLN A 123 -3.82 14.78 -12.07
N LEU A 124 -3.08 15.67 -12.73
CA LEU A 124 -2.13 15.34 -13.80
C LEU A 124 -1.01 14.44 -13.27
N MET A 125 -0.38 14.82 -12.15
CA MET A 125 0.66 14.02 -11.51
C MET A 125 0.16 12.62 -11.17
N LYS A 126 -1.07 12.51 -10.64
CA LYS A 126 -1.68 11.21 -10.36
C LYS A 126 -1.83 10.34 -11.62
N PHE A 127 -2.39 10.88 -12.71
CA PHE A 127 -2.53 10.12 -13.95
C PHE A 127 -1.18 9.74 -14.60
N ALA A 128 -0.17 10.57 -14.40
CA ALA A 128 1.19 10.27 -14.82
C ALA A 128 1.81 9.14 -13.99
N LEU A 129 1.65 9.15 -12.66
CA LEU A 129 2.08 8.05 -11.77
C LEU A 129 1.35 6.74 -12.08
N ASP A 130 0.05 6.80 -12.37
CA ASP A 130 -0.74 5.63 -12.80
C ASP A 130 -0.11 4.91 -14.01
N SER A 131 0.62 5.62 -14.87
CA SER A 131 1.25 5.03 -16.05
C SER A 131 2.28 3.94 -15.68
N ASN A 132 2.88 3.99 -14.50
CA ASN A 132 3.79 2.95 -14.02
C ASN A 132 3.07 1.60 -13.83
N TYR A 133 1.81 1.63 -13.37
CA TYR A 133 1.03 0.44 -13.07
C TYR A 133 0.27 -0.07 -14.29
N TRP A 134 -0.32 0.85 -15.06
CA TRP A 134 -1.10 0.57 -16.25
C TRP A 134 -0.26 0.42 -17.53
N GLY A 135 0.98 0.91 -17.52
CA GLY A 135 1.94 0.90 -18.63
C GLY A 135 1.99 2.22 -19.41
N HIS A 136 0.82 2.80 -19.69
CA HIS A 136 0.68 4.03 -20.46
C HIS A 136 -0.52 4.85 -20.00
N SER A 137 -0.36 6.17 -20.03
CA SER A 137 -1.44 7.14 -19.79
C SER A 137 -1.38 8.25 -20.85
N LEU A 138 -2.50 8.46 -21.55
CA LEU A 138 -2.71 9.61 -22.43
C LEU A 138 -3.66 10.59 -21.75
N ILE A 139 -3.17 11.80 -21.46
CA ILE A 139 -3.87 12.78 -20.63
C ILE A 139 -4.18 14.01 -21.47
N GLU A 140 -5.45 14.41 -21.48
CA GLU A 140 -5.97 15.61 -22.13
C GLU A 140 -5.98 16.78 -21.14
N LEU A 141 -5.35 17.87 -21.56
CA LEU A 141 -5.46 19.18 -20.92
C LEU A 141 -6.85 19.74 -21.19
N GLY A 142 -7.53 20.16 -20.12
CA GLY A 142 -8.84 20.80 -20.23
C GLY A 142 -8.77 22.21 -20.78
N GLU A 143 -9.92 22.83 -21.02
CA GLU A 143 -9.99 24.17 -21.60
C GLU A 143 -9.38 25.24 -20.68
N LEU A 144 -8.89 26.32 -21.29
CA LEU A 144 -8.36 27.48 -20.58
C LEU A 144 -9.48 28.25 -19.91
N THR A 145 -9.32 28.48 -18.61
CA THR A 145 -10.19 29.32 -17.78
C THR A 145 -9.34 30.29 -16.97
N THR A 146 -10.01 31.20 -16.27
CA THR A 146 -9.39 32.15 -15.37
C THR A 146 -9.71 31.77 -13.93
N ASN A 147 -8.68 31.62 -13.09
CA ASN A 147 -8.85 31.31 -11.67
C ASN A 147 -9.33 32.57 -10.89
N THR A 148 -9.69 32.41 -9.62
CA THR A 148 -10.10 33.48 -8.69
C THR A 148 -9.12 34.65 -8.63
N ASN A 149 -7.83 34.42 -8.93
CA ASN A 149 -6.77 35.43 -8.92
C ASN A 149 -6.52 36.07 -10.31
N ASN A 150 -7.47 35.99 -11.25
CA ASN A 150 -7.33 36.47 -12.63
C ASN A 150 -6.16 35.86 -13.44
N ARG A 151 -5.64 34.70 -13.02
CA ARG A 151 -4.57 33.97 -13.71
C ARG A 151 -5.14 32.90 -14.63
N LEU A 152 -4.45 32.66 -15.75
CA LEU A 152 -4.78 31.58 -16.68
C LEU A 152 -4.59 30.23 -15.98
N CYS A 153 -5.55 29.31 -16.13
CA CYS A 153 -5.45 27.96 -15.63
C CYS A 153 -6.25 26.99 -16.51
N TYR A 154 -5.98 25.69 -16.39
CA TYR A 154 -6.82 24.67 -17.00
C TYR A 154 -8.02 24.37 -16.10
N ASN A 155 -9.21 24.18 -16.68
CA ASN A 155 -10.41 23.80 -15.94
C ASN A 155 -10.28 22.40 -15.28
N GLY A 156 -9.35 21.58 -15.76
CA GLY A 156 -9.09 20.23 -15.29
C GLY A 156 -8.18 19.48 -16.26
N VAL A 157 -7.95 18.20 -15.97
CA VAL A 157 -7.29 17.26 -16.87
C VAL A 157 -8.10 15.97 -16.92
N LYS A 158 -8.11 15.30 -18.06
CA LYS A 158 -8.87 14.06 -18.26
C LYS A 158 -7.95 12.97 -18.80
N LEU A 159 -8.07 11.77 -18.24
CA LEU A 159 -7.42 10.60 -18.81
C LEU A 159 -8.27 10.08 -19.98
N ILE A 160 -7.68 9.98 -21.17
CA ILE A 160 -8.33 9.31 -22.29
C ILE A 160 -8.48 7.83 -21.92
N PRO A 161 -9.68 7.24 -22.07
CA PRO A 161 -9.91 5.85 -21.68
C PRO A 161 -8.87 4.91 -22.31
N ARG A 162 -8.05 4.27 -21.47
CA ARG A 162 -6.87 3.48 -21.89
C ARG A 162 -7.20 2.42 -22.96
N LYS A 163 -8.42 1.86 -22.93
CA LYS A 163 -8.90 0.88 -23.92
C LYS A 163 -9.02 1.40 -25.35
N HIS A 164 -9.13 2.71 -25.52
CA HIS A 164 -9.22 3.39 -26.81
C HIS A 164 -7.86 3.85 -27.33
N VAL A 165 -6.82 3.79 -26.52
CA VAL A 165 -5.48 4.23 -26.88
C VAL A 165 -4.68 3.03 -27.35
N ILE A 166 -3.98 3.18 -28.48
CA ILE A 166 -3.02 2.22 -29.02
C ILE A 166 -1.66 2.93 -29.04
N PRO A 167 -0.91 2.85 -27.92
CA PRO A 167 0.33 3.61 -27.74
C PRO A 167 1.39 3.29 -28.79
N GLU A 168 1.51 2.01 -29.19
CA GLU A 168 2.54 1.52 -30.11
C GLU A 168 2.53 2.24 -31.46
N TYR A 169 1.37 2.75 -31.87
CA TYR A 169 1.18 3.46 -33.13
C TYR A 169 0.81 4.94 -32.97
N GLY A 170 0.71 5.45 -31.74
CA GLY A 170 0.28 6.82 -31.49
C GLY A 170 -1.18 7.08 -31.91
N ARG A 171 -2.08 6.11 -31.69
CA ARG A 171 -3.47 6.17 -32.20
C ARG A 171 -4.51 6.13 -31.09
N VAL A 172 -5.62 6.85 -31.29
CA VAL A 172 -6.86 6.70 -30.51
C VAL A 172 -7.99 6.21 -31.42
N VAL A 173 -8.66 5.12 -31.04
CA VAL A 173 -9.81 4.56 -31.77
C VAL A 173 -11.13 5.02 -31.15
N ALA A 174 -12.13 5.29 -31.99
CA ALA A 174 -13.43 5.76 -31.52
C ALA A 174 -14.25 4.62 -30.91
N GLN A 175 -14.20 3.43 -31.53
CA GLN A 175 -14.92 2.26 -31.06
C GLN A 175 -13.95 1.15 -30.64
N LEU A 176 -14.32 0.44 -29.58
CA LEU A 176 -13.54 -0.70 -29.10
C LEU A 176 -13.54 -1.82 -30.14
N GLY A 177 -12.34 -2.24 -30.55
CA GLY A 177 -12.13 -3.33 -31.50
C GLY A 177 -11.82 -2.88 -32.92
N GLU A 178 -11.85 -1.57 -33.19
CA GLU A 178 -11.30 -0.99 -34.41
C GLU A 178 -9.77 -1.20 -34.50
N ASP A 179 -9.26 -1.26 -35.74
CA ASP A 179 -7.83 -1.37 -36.02
C ASP A 179 -7.13 -0.02 -35.81
N TRP A 180 -5.82 -0.04 -35.53
CA TRP A 180 -5.04 1.19 -35.35
C TRP A 180 -5.05 2.09 -36.59
N LYS A 181 -5.25 1.50 -37.78
CA LYS A 181 -5.33 2.22 -39.07
C LYS A 181 -6.52 3.17 -39.18
N SER A 182 -7.63 2.87 -38.50
CA SER A 182 -8.78 3.78 -38.43
C SER A 182 -8.67 4.79 -37.30
N GLY A 183 -7.66 4.67 -36.43
CA GLY A 183 -7.45 5.55 -35.30
C GLY A 183 -6.92 6.94 -35.68
N ILE A 184 -7.30 7.92 -34.86
CA ILE A 184 -6.84 9.30 -34.95
C ILE A 184 -5.40 9.38 -34.45
N ASP A 185 -4.53 10.03 -35.22
CA ASP A 185 -3.14 10.30 -34.87
C ASP A 185 -3.08 11.43 -33.82
N TYR A 186 -2.71 11.10 -32.59
CA TYR A 186 -2.65 12.11 -31.53
C TYR A 186 -1.33 12.89 -31.49
N HIS A 187 -0.33 12.49 -32.28
CA HIS A 187 0.91 13.25 -32.44
C HIS A 187 0.81 14.35 -33.50
N ARG A 188 -0.32 14.45 -34.21
CA ARG A 188 -0.58 15.50 -35.20
C ARG A 188 -1.38 16.67 -34.62
N PRO A 189 -1.11 17.91 -35.07
CA PRO A 189 -1.98 19.04 -34.76
C PRO A 189 -3.42 18.77 -35.21
N PRO A 190 -4.45 19.20 -34.44
CA PRO A 190 -4.37 20.06 -33.24
C PRO A 190 -4.13 19.30 -31.91
N PHE A 191 -4.06 17.97 -31.91
CA PHE A 191 -4.07 17.17 -30.68
C PHE A 191 -2.76 17.23 -29.89
N THR A 192 -1.63 17.41 -30.58
CA THR A 192 -0.29 17.49 -29.97
C THR A 192 -0.19 18.55 -28.87
N ASP A 193 -0.92 19.66 -28.99
CA ASP A 193 -0.86 20.76 -28.03
C ASP A 193 -1.70 20.50 -26.76
N TRP A 194 -2.69 19.61 -26.84
CA TRP A 194 -3.62 19.33 -25.73
C TRP A 194 -3.34 17.99 -25.04
N LEU A 195 -2.59 17.08 -25.66
CA LEU A 195 -2.35 15.75 -25.12
C LEU A 195 -0.92 15.58 -24.59
N ILE A 196 -0.83 15.01 -23.39
CA ILE A 196 0.40 14.61 -22.70
C ILE A 196 0.44 13.09 -22.66
N GLU A 197 1.57 12.53 -23.08
CA GLU A 197 1.78 11.09 -23.15
C GLU A 197 2.80 10.67 -22.08
N VAL A 198 2.42 9.76 -21.18
CA VAL A 198 3.29 9.28 -20.09
C VAL A 198 3.40 7.77 -20.12
N GLY A 199 4.63 7.27 -19.98
CA GLY A 199 4.96 5.85 -20.10
C GLY A 199 5.44 5.49 -21.50
N GLN A 200 6.15 4.37 -21.61
CA GLN A 200 6.65 3.90 -22.89
C GLN A 200 5.54 3.20 -23.69
N PRO A 201 5.50 3.36 -25.03
CA PRO A 201 4.46 2.75 -25.87
C PRO A 201 4.35 1.24 -25.74
N ASP A 202 5.46 0.53 -25.54
CA ASP A 202 5.55 -0.93 -25.41
C ASP A 202 5.41 -1.43 -23.97
N CYS A 203 5.39 -0.53 -22.98
CA CYS A 203 5.25 -0.90 -21.58
C CYS A 203 3.83 -1.37 -21.27
N LEU A 204 3.72 -2.53 -20.61
CA LEU A 204 2.46 -3.10 -20.15
C LEU A 204 2.16 -2.81 -18.67
N GLY A 205 3.08 -2.14 -17.96
CA GLY A 205 2.89 -1.75 -16.56
C GLY A 205 3.07 -2.88 -15.54
N LEU A 206 3.16 -2.49 -14.27
CA LEU A 206 3.38 -3.41 -13.15
C LEU A 206 2.19 -4.32 -12.85
N TYR A 207 0.97 -3.92 -13.22
CA TYR A 207 -0.21 -4.76 -13.03
C TYR A 207 -0.16 -6.08 -13.81
N LEU A 208 0.61 -6.14 -14.91
CA LEU A 208 0.86 -7.39 -15.63
C LEU A 208 1.43 -8.45 -14.68
N LYS A 209 2.43 -8.06 -13.88
CA LYS A 209 3.14 -8.93 -12.94
C LYS A 209 2.30 -9.13 -11.69
N ALA A 210 1.65 -8.08 -11.17
CA ALA A 210 0.81 -8.15 -9.98
C ALA A 210 -0.35 -9.17 -10.14
N ALA A 211 -0.93 -9.25 -11.35
CA ALA A 211 -1.99 -10.20 -11.68
C ALA A 211 -1.65 -11.66 -11.35
N THR A 212 -0.37 -12.03 -11.47
CA THR A 212 0.09 -13.39 -11.15
C THR A 212 -0.07 -13.76 -9.67
N GLN A 213 -0.15 -12.76 -8.78
CA GLN A 213 -0.37 -12.94 -7.35
C GLN A 213 -1.78 -12.59 -6.90
N THR A 214 -2.39 -11.53 -7.43
CA THR A 214 -3.75 -11.11 -7.02
C THR A 214 -4.83 -12.10 -7.48
N ILE A 215 -4.72 -12.68 -8.68
CA ILE A 215 -5.70 -13.67 -9.19
C ILE A 215 -5.76 -14.90 -8.26
N PRO A 216 -4.64 -15.60 -7.95
CA PRO A 216 -4.70 -16.72 -7.02
C PRO A 216 -5.03 -16.31 -5.58
N LYS A 217 -4.61 -15.11 -5.13
CA LYS A 217 -4.93 -14.58 -3.80
C LYS A 217 -6.43 -14.39 -3.61
N LYS A 218 -7.13 -13.78 -4.56
CA LYS A 218 -8.59 -13.60 -4.55
C LYS A 218 -9.31 -14.93 -4.37
N ASN A 219 -8.86 -15.95 -5.10
CA ASN A 219 -9.42 -17.29 -5.03
C ASN A 219 -9.11 -17.99 -3.68
N ALA A 220 -7.91 -17.79 -3.14
CA ALA A 220 -7.54 -18.28 -1.81
C ALA A 220 -8.37 -17.63 -0.69
N LEU A 221 -8.65 -16.32 -0.78
CA LEU A 221 -9.52 -15.59 0.15
C LEU A 221 -10.94 -16.13 0.13
N ALA A 222 -11.53 -16.32 -1.06
CA ALA A 222 -12.88 -16.87 -1.19
C ALA A 222 -13.01 -18.28 -0.56
N PHE A 223 -11.97 -19.09 -0.69
CA PHE A 223 -11.90 -20.38 0.01
C PHE A 223 -11.79 -20.24 1.51
N TRP A 224 -10.95 -19.31 1.96
CA TRP A 224 -10.74 -19.07 3.37
C TRP A 224 -12.05 -18.64 4.05
N ASP A 225 -12.83 -17.75 3.42
CA ASP A 225 -14.16 -17.34 3.88
C ASP A 225 -15.13 -18.53 3.95
N THR A 226 -15.20 -19.33 2.87
CA THR A 226 -16.08 -20.51 2.82
C THR A 226 -15.67 -21.56 3.86
N PHE A 227 -14.37 -21.76 4.06
CA PHE A 227 -13.84 -22.65 5.07
C PHE A 227 -14.18 -22.13 6.48
N ALA A 228 -13.98 -20.84 6.74
CA ALA A 228 -14.34 -20.21 8.00
C ALA A 228 -15.84 -20.32 8.30
N GLU A 229 -16.72 -20.20 7.30
CA GLU A 229 -18.16 -20.41 7.46
C GLU A 229 -18.49 -21.86 7.87
N ILE A 230 -17.90 -22.84 7.18
CA ILE A 230 -18.15 -24.27 7.42
C ILE A 230 -17.62 -24.73 8.79
N PHE A 231 -16.44 -24.26 9.19
CA PHE A 231 -15.74 -24.74 10.39
C PHE A 231 -15.84 -23.80 11.59
N GLY A 232 -16.24 -22.54 11.39
CA GLY A 232 -16.45 -21.56 12.45
C GLY A 232 -17.72 -21.77 13.25
N MET A 233 -18.63 -22.65 12.78
CA MET A 233 -19.90 -22.96 13.45
C MET A 233 -19.90 -24.40 14.01
N PRO A 234 -19.74 -24.59 15.34
CA PRO A 234 -19.78 -25.92 15.94
C PRO A 234 -21.20 -26.51 15.87
N MET A 235 -21.33 -27.77 15.48
CA MET A 235 -22.63 -28.46 15.48
C MET A 235 -23.10 -28.74 16.92
N ARG A 236 -24.37 -28.43 17.22
CA ARG A 236 -24.96 -28.70 18.53
C ARG A 236 -25.60 -30.08 18.55
N ILE A 237 -25.12 -30.93 19.45
CA ILE A 237 -25.58 -32.32 19.57
C ILE A 237 -26.31 -32.49 20.91
N ALA A 238 -27.60 -32.77 20.86
CA ALA A 238 -28.39 -33.15 22.03
C ALA A 238 -28.44 -34.67 22.15
N ARG A 239 -28.09 -35.20 23.34
CA ARG A 239 -28.21 -36.64 23.64
C ARG A 239 -29.38 -36.85 24.59
N THR A 240 -30.31 -37.74 24.23
CA THR A 240 -31.51 -38.03 25.04
C THR A 240 -31.69 -39.52 25.28
N THR A 241 -32.17 -39.91 26.46
CA THR A 241 -32.55 -41.30 26.79
C THR A 241 -33.97 -41.63 26.38
N THR A 242 -34.78 -40.61 26.12
CA THR A 242 -36.21 -40.73 25.97
C THR A 242 -36.57 -41.22 24.56
N ARG A 243 -37.48 -42.20 24.50
CA ARG A 243 -38.05 -42.72 23.25
C ARG A 243 -39.45 -42.16 22.95
N ASP A 244 -40.00 -41.38 23.87
CA ASP A 244 -41.30 -40.73 23.69
C ASP A 244 -41.24 -39.64 22.61
N GLU A 245 -42.11 -39.79 21.62
CA GLU A 245 -42.22 -38.94 20.43
C GLU A 245 -42.54 -37.48 20.80
N LYS A 246 -43.33 -37.26 21.86
CA LYS A 246 -43.66 -35.91 22.35
C LYS A 246 -42.46 -35.18 22.94
N GLU A 247 -41.60 -35.87 23.69
CA GLU A 247 -40.42 -35.26 24.30
C GLU A 247 -39.28 -35.08 23.28
N LEU A 248 -39.17 -35.99 22.30
CA LEU A 248 -38.32 -35.80 21.12
C LEU A 248 -38.74 -34.55 20.33
N SER A 249 -40.03 -34.41 20.01
CA SER A 249 -40.53 -33.23 19.27
C SER A 249 -40.32 -31.91 20.01
N LYS A 250 -40.39 -31.90 21.35
CA LYS A 250 -40.07 -30.73 22.17
C LYS A 250 -38.57 -30.41 22.14
N MET A 251 -37.70 -31.41 22.23
CA MET A 251 -36.26 -31.23 22.12
C MET A 251 -35.85 -30.74 20.73
N GLU A 252 -36.43 -31.30 19.66
CA GLU A 252 -36.24 -30.83 18.29
C GLU A 252 -36.66 -29.37 18.14
N LYS A 253 -37.84 -29.00 18.67
CA LYS A 253 -38.34 -27.63 18.63
C LYS A 253 -37.48 -26.67 19.45
N MET A 254 -37.02 -27.08 20.63
CA MET A 254 -36.13 -26.29 21.48
C MET A 254 -34.75 -26.09 20.83
N MET A 255 -34.21 -27.11 20.17
CA MET A 255 -32.94 -27.02 19.43
C MET A 255 -33.07 -26.15 18.18
N ALA A 256 -34.21 -26.20 17.49
CA ALA A 256 -34.51 -25.33 16.34
C ALA A 256 -34.76 -23.87 16.75
N GLU A 257 -35.37 -23.62 17.91
CA GLU A 257 -35.60 -22.27 18.45
C GLU A 257 -34.34 -21.65 19.08
N MET A 258 -33.33 -22.45 19.43
CA MET A 258 -32.06 -22.00 20.02
C MET A 258 -31.05 -21.38 19.02
N GLY A 259 -31.39 -21.26 17.72
CA GLY A 259 -30.65 -20.43 16.77
C GLY A 259 -30.49 -21.00 15.36
N THR A 260 -29.68 -20.32 14.55
CA THR A 260 -29.39 -20.60 13.13
C THR A 260 -28.38 -21.72 12.88
N GLU A 261 -27.95 -22.45 13.91
CA GLU A 261 -26.90 -23.46 13.84
C GLU A 261 -27.43 -24.85 13.45
N GLY A 262 -26.57 -25.68 12.87
CA GLY A 262 -26.88 -27.10 12.62
C GLY A 262 -27.02 -27.88 13.92
N TRP A 263 -28.18 -28.49 14.13
CA TRP A 263 -28.49 -29.25 15.34
C TRP A 263 -28.87 -30.71 15.02
N GLY A 264 -28.65 -31.61 15.99
CA GLY A 264 -29.08 -33.01 15.90
C GLY A 264 -29.41 -33.61 17.28
N VAL A 265 -30.48 -34.39 17.35
CA VAL A 265 -30.92 -35.10 18.56
C VAL A 265 -30.66 -36.60 18.38
N PHE A 266 -29.96 -37.22 19.34
CA PHE A 266 -29.57 -38.62 19.25
C PHE A 266 -29.86 -39.39 20.54
N GLN A 267 -30.21 -40.68 20.43
CA GLN A 267 -30.50 -41.52 21.58
C GLN A 267 -29.21 -41.91 22.35
N GLN A 268 -29.29 -42.00 23.67
CA GLN A 268 -28.16 -42.40 24.53
C GLN A 268 -27.71 -43.83 24.17
N GLY A 269 -26.41 -44.00 23.89
CA GLY A 269 -25.85 -45.22 23.28
C GLY A 269 -25.52 -45.07 21.79
N THR A 270 -25.93 -43.97 21.15
CA THR A 270 -25.44 -43.57 19.82
C THR A 270 -24.07 -42.94 19.97
N GLU A 271 -23.02 -43.62 19.51
CA GLU A 271 -21.70 -43.02 19.38
C GLU A 271 -21.73 -41.98 18.26
N ILE A 272 -21.37 -40.75 18.63
CA ILE A 272 -21.16 -39.66 17.67
C ILE A 272 -19.71 -39.27 17.82
N GLU A 273 -18.93 -39.73 16.86
CA GLU A 273 -17.54 -39.33 16.69
C GLU A 273 -17.56 -38.02 15.89
N VAL A 274 -17.57 -36.89 16.61
CA VAL A 274 -17.22 -35.60 15.99
C VAL A 274 -15.72 -35.68 15.80
N VAL A 275 -15.30 -36.17 14.64
CA VAL A 275 -13.90 -36.14 14.25
C VAL A 275 -13.57 -34.68 13.95
N GLU A 276 -13.23 -33.93 15.00
CA GLU A 276 -12.42 -32.74 14.85
C GLU A 276 -11.22 -33.16 14.01
N SER A 277 -11.13 -32.61 12.80
CA SER A 277 -10.00 -32.88 11.95
C SER A 277 -8.76 -32.41 12.70
N SER A 278 -7.93 -33.34 13.15
CA SER A 278 -6.67 -33.11 13.86
C SER A 278 -5.59 -32.45 13.00
N LYS A 279 -5.99 -31.75 11.94
CA LYS A 279 -5.16 -30.88 11.12
C LYS A 279 -5.57 -29.44 11.35
N GLY A 280 -5.18 -28.91 12.50
CA GLY A 280 -5.24 -27.47 12.80
C GLY A 280 -4.41 -26.57 11.88
N ASP A 281 -3.91 -27.09 10.74
CA ASP A 281 -2.95 -26.42 9.86
C ASP A 281 -3.50 -26.13 8.46
N ALA A 282 -4.71 -26.62 8.10
CA ALA A 282 -5.33 -26.32 6.80
C ALA A 282 -5.62 -24.81 6.64
N PHE A 283 -5.99 -24.14 7.74
CA PHE A 283 -6.13 -22.68 7.83
C PHE A 283 -4.80 -21.96 7.51
N ASN A 284 -3.70 -22.41 8.13
CA ASN A 284 -2.38 -21.82 7.96
C ASN A 284 -1.83 -21.94 6.54
N VAL A 285 -2.26 -22.93 5.75
CA VAL A 285 -1.80 -23.08 4.35
C VAL A 285 -2.34 -21.96 3.46
N TYR A 286 -3.62 -21.61 3.62
CA TYR A 286 -4.23 -20.52 2.85
C TYR A 286 -3.72 -19.16 3.32
N ASP A 287 -3.65 -18.98 4.63
CA ASP A 287 -3.11 -17.77 5.27
C ASP A 287 -1.68 -17.50 4.79
N ARG A 288 -0.77 -18.48 4.90
CA ARG A 288 0.60 -18.36 4.38
C ARG A 288 0.69 -18.12 2.87
N ARG A 289 -0.28 -18.61 2.08
CA ARG A 289 -0.33 -18.34 0.64
C ARG A 289 -0.73 -16.89 0.37
N ILE A 290 -1.64 -16.33 1.16
CA ILE A 290 -2.07 -14.93 1.11
C ILE A 290 -0.92 -14.04 1.56
N ASP A 291 -0.26 -14.35 2.68
CA ASP A 291 0.92 -13.62 3.17
C ASP A 291 2.04 -13.60 2.13
N ARG A 292 2.35 -14.76 1.54
CA ARG A 292 3.34 -14.81 0.45
C ARG A 292 2.92 -13.95 -0.73
N ALA A 293 1.62 -13.89 -1.08
CA ALA A 293 1.16 -13.02 -2.15
C ALA A 293 1.38 -11.55 -1.80
N ASN A 294 1.03 -11.14 -0.57
CA ASN A 294 1.22 -9.79 -0.06
C ASN A 294 2.70 -9.39 -0.11
N SER A 295 3.59 -10.23 0.42
CA SER A 295 5.03 -9.94 0.40
C SER A 295 5.61 -9.82 -1.01
N GLU A 296 5.15 -10.64 -1.98
CA GLU A 296 5.59 -10.49 -3.38
C GLU A 296 5.00 -9.23 -4.04
N LEU A 297 3.79 -8.81 -3.68
CA LEU A 297 3.19 -7.56 -4.15
C LEU A 297 3.92 -6.33 -3.57
N SER A 298 4.28 -6.33 -2.28
CA SER A 298 5.07 -5.24 -1.68
C SER A 298 6.44 -5.11 -2.34
N LYS A 299 7.13 -6.23 -2.60
CA LYS A 299 8.40 -6.23 -3.35
C LYS A 299 8.23 -5.68 -4.77
N LEU A 300 7.11 -5.98 -5.44
CA LEU A 300 6.86 -5.50 -6.79
C LEU A 300 6.67 -3.98 -6.85
N ILE A 301 5.97 -3.39 -5.87
CA ILE A 301 5.60 -1.96 -5.90
C ILE A 301 6.60 -1.07 -5.16
N ILE A 302 7.02 -1.48 -3.96
CA ILE A 302 7.84 -0.69 -3.01
C ILE A 302 9.27 -1.24 -2.95
N GLY A 303 9.55 -2.42 -3.54
CA GLY A 303 10.88 -3.03 -3.50
C GLY A 303 11.20 -3.77 -2.20
N GLN A 304 10.28 -3.74 -1.22
CA GLN A 304 10.48 -4.31 0.12
C GLN A 304 9.17 -4.70 0.79
N THR A 305 9.25 -5.33 1.97
CA THR A 305 8.09 -5.76 2.77
C THR A 305 7.96 -5.02 4.11
N MET A 306 9.06 -4.53 4.70
CA MET A 306 9.08 -4.13 6.11
C MET A 306 8.24 -2.89 6.45
N THR A 307 8.15 -1.88 5.57
CA THR A 307 7.39 -0.66 5.84
C THR A 307 5.87 -0.85 5.92
N ILE A 308 5.36 -2.01 5.49
CA ILE A 308 3.94 -2.35 5.51
C ILE A 308 3.65 -3.54 6.43
N GLU A 309 4.51 -4.56 6.41
CA GLU A 309 4.18 -5.88 7.00
C GLU A 309 4.81 -6.14 8.37
N ASP A 310 5.95 -5.52 8.74
CA ASP A 310 6.75 -5.97 9.90
C ASP A 310 7.18 -4.85 10.87
N GLY A 311 7.09 -5.14 12.17
CA GLY A 311 7.62 -4.30 13.25
C GLY A 311 9.08 -4.66 13.57
N SER A 312 10.04 -4.13 12.81
CA SER A 312 11.47 -4.40 12.99
C SER A 312 12.26 -3.35 13.76
N SER A 313 13.50 -3.70 14.12
CA SER A 313 14.48 -2.78 14.73
C SER A 313 14.78 -1.58 13.83
N LEU A 314 14.95 -0.40 14.43
CA LEU A 314 15.20 0.89 13.77
C LEU A 314 16.22 0.84 12.62
N SER A 315 17.38 0.20 12.82
CA SER A 315 18.44 0.17 11.80
C SER A 315 18.09 -0.61 10.53
N GLN A 316 17.21 -1.62 10.61
CA GLN A 316 16.71 -2.31 9.43
C GLN A 316 15.71 -1.44 8.70
N SER A 317 14.82 -0.77 9.44
CA SER A 317 13.82 0.14 8.88
C SER A 317 14.46 1.32 8.11
N GLU A 318 15.62 1.82 8.55
CA GLU A 318 16.38 2.87 7.86
C GLU A 318 16.88 2.43 6.48
N THR A 319 17.57 1.28 6.37
CA THR A 319 18.05 0.77 5.06
C THR A 319 16.89 0.46 4.12
N HIS A 320 15.78 -0.03 4.67
CA HIS A 320 14.56 -0.26 3.91
C HIS A 320 13.94 1.04 3.39
N LEU A 321 13.92 2.09 4.21
CA LEU A 321 13.45 3.41 3.77
C LEU A 321 14.29 3.96 2.62
N GLU A 322 15.62 3.80 2.66
CA GLU A 322 16.52 4.24 1.58
C GLU A 322 16.22 3.54 0.24
N VAL A 323 16.01 2.22 0.24
CA VAL A 323 15.63 1.47 -0.97
C VAL A 323 14.30 1.96 -1.54
N PHE A 324 13.33 2.23 -0.67
CA PHE A 324 12.05 2.79 -1.09
C PHE A 324 12.18 4.22 -1.62
N GLN A 325 13.01 5.07 -0.99
CA GLN A 325 13.28 6.42 -1.45
C GLN A 325 13.88 6.44 -2.85
N ASN A 326 14.78 5.51 -3.19
CA ASN A 326 15.31 5.39 -4.55
C ASN A 326 14.21 5.18 -5.62
N LEU A 327 13.14 4.44 -5.28
CA LEU A 327 11.99 4.27 -6.19
C LEU A 327 11.14 5.54 -6.28
N VAL A 328 10.93 6.22 -5.17
CA VAL A 328 10.21 7.51 -5.11
C VAL A 328 10.97 8.57 -5.92
N GLU A 329 12.29 8.61 -5.83
CA GLU A 329 13.15 9.51 -6.60
C GLU A 329 13.07 9.24 -8.10
N ALA A 330 13.06 7.98 -8.52
CA ALA A 330 12.86 7.62 -9.93
C ALA A 330 11.49 8.06 -10.47
N ASP A 331 10.43 7.99 -9.64
CA ASP A 331 9.11 8.50 -10.01
C ASP A 331 9.09 10.03 -10.07
N CYS A 332 9.73 10.71 -9.11
CA CYS A 332 9.95 12.15 -9.11
C CYS A 332 10.66 12.61 -10.39
N ASP A 333 11.72 11.92 -10.80
CA ASP A 333 12.46 12.21 -12.04
C ASP A 333 11.57 12.08 -13.28
N THR A 334 10.78 11.01 -13.35
CA THR A 334 9.84 10.78 -14.45
C THR A 334 8.80 11.90 -14.55
N LEU A 335 8.27 12.35 -13.40
CA LEU A 335 7.34 13.48 -13.36
C LEU A 335 8.01 14.79 -13.75
N ARG A 336 9.22 15.05 -13.27
CA ARG A 336 10.00 16.25 -13.62
C ARG A 336 10.23 16.32 -15.12
N ASP A 337 10.64 15.22 -15.75
CA ASP A 337 10.84 15.15 -17.19
C ASP A 337 9.53 15.35 -17.97
N MET A 338 8.42 14.76 -17.51
CA MET A 338 7.11 14.99 -18.11
C MET A 338 6.69 16.45 -18.02
N VAL A 339 6.88 17.09 -16.87
CA VAL A 339 6.52 18.50 -16.67
C VAL A 339 7.36 19.41 -17.56
N ASN A 340 8.69 19.23 -17.55
CA ASN A 340 9.62 20.09 -18.29
C ASN A 340 9.56 19.86 -19.81
N ASN A 341 9.49 18.61 -20.26
CA ASN A 341 9.56 18.29 -21.69
C ASN A 341 8.21 18.34 -22.38
N GLN A 342 7.10 18.15 -21.65
CA GLN A 342 5.76 18.08 -22.25
C GLN A 342 4.80 19.17 -21.77
N LEU A 343 4.66 19.36 -20.46
CA LEU A 343 3.64 20.28 -19.91
C LEU A 343 4.02 21.75 -20.12
N ILE A 344 5.18 22.19 -19.65
CA ILE A 344 5.63 23.60 -19.73
C ILE A 344 5.63 24.10 -21.19
N PRO A 345 6.19 23.38 -22.18
CA PRO A 345 6.16 23.84 -23.57
C PRO A 345 4.74 24.02 -24.13
N ARG A 346 3.78 23.17 -23.72
CA ARG A 346 2.37 23.30 -24.12
C ARG A 346 1.68 24.47 -23.41
N MET A 347 1.96 24.67 -22.12
CA MET A 347 1.50 25.85 -21.39
C MET A 347 1.99 27.15 -22.05
N ILE A 348 3.25 27.23 -22.47
CA ILE A 348 3.78 28.40 -23.19
C ILE A 348 3.00 28.65 -24.49
N ARG A 349 2.72 27.61 -25.29
CA ARG A 349 1.90 27.73 -26.52
C ARG A 349 0.47 28.19 -26.24
N HIS A 350 -0.09 27.81 -25.10
CA HIS A 350 -1.41 28.22 -24.65
C HIS A 350 -1.44 29.63 -24.02
N GLY A 351 -0.29 30.30 -23.91
CA GLY A 351 -0.19 31.70 -23.47
C GLY A 351 0.22 31.91 -22.00
N PHE A 352 0.70 30.87 -21.31
CA PHE A 352 1.22 31.01 -19.94
C PHE A 352 2.61 31.67 -19.95
N PRO A 353 2.92 32.57 -19.00
CA PRO A 353 4.20 33.27 -18.93
C PRO A 353 5.29 32.42 -18.25
N LEU A 354 5.58 31.24 -18.80
CA LEU A 354 6.54 30.26 -18.22
C LEU A 354 7.83 30.13 -19.04
N GLN A 355 8.19 31.16 -19.80
CA GLN A 355 9.37 31.14 -20.66
C GLN A 355 10.65 31.15 -19.82
N GLY A 356 11.53 30.16 -20.03
CA GLY A 356 12.79 30.05 -19.29
C GLY A 356 12.67 29.50 -17.87
N ILE A 357 11.48 28.97 -17.52
CA ILE A 357 11.22 28.36 -16.21
C ILE A 357 11.32 26.84 -16.31
N HIS A 358 11.96 26.21 -15.33
CA HIS A 358 12.01 24.77 -15.19
C HIS A 358 11.43 24.31 -13.85
N PHE A 359 10.75 23.18 -13.87
CA PHE A 359 10.27 22.49 -12.68
C PHE A 359 11.40 21.64 -12.09
N ASP A 360 11.57 21.70 -10.78
CA ASP A 360 12.42 20.80 -10.02
C ASP A 360 11.81 20.46 -8.66
N TRP A 361 12.25 19.35 -8.08
CA TRP A 361 11.82 18.99 -6.73
C TRP A 361 12.63 19.77 -5.70
N ASP A 362 12.00 20.10 -4.57
CA ASP A 362 12.73 20.65 -3.45
C ASP A 362 13.38 19.50 -2.66
N TYR A 363 14.71 19.50 -2.64
CA TYR A 363 15.54 18.58 -1.87
C TYR A 363 16.10 19.25 -0.61
N SER A 364 15.59 20.44 -0.26
CA SER A 364 15.89 21.04 1.03
C SER A 364 15.57 20.04 2.15
N VAL A 365 16.53 19.86 3.05
CA VAL A 365 16.37 18.94 4.18
C VAL A 365 15.59 19.67 5.26
N ASP A 366 14.35 19.25 5.47
CA ASP A 366 13.58 19.64 6.66
C ASP A 366 14.22 18.99 7.90
N TYR A 367 15.15 19.69 8.53
CA TYR A 367 15.71 19.26 9.81
C TYR A 367 14.61 19.28 10.87
N THR A 368 14.54 18.24 11.71
CA THR A 368 13.68 18.33 12.89
C THR A 368 14.16 19.48 13.78
N PRO A 369 13.28 20.12 14.59
CA PRO A 369 13.68 21.22 15.47
C PRO A 369 14.90 20.87 16.35
N GLU A 370 15.02 19.62 16.77
CA GLU A 370 16.15 19.13 17.58
C GLU A 370 17.44 19.01 16.78
N GLN A 371 17.38 18.51 15.55
CA GLN A 371 18.55 18.42 14.66
C GLN A 371 19.01 19.80 14.20
N GLN A 372 18.07 20.70 13.97
CA GLN A 372 18.30 22.09 13.61
C GLN A 372 19.05 22.82 14.74
N VAL A 373 18.58 22.69 15.98
CA VAL A 373 19.27 23.25 17.16
C VAL A 373 20.65 22.63 17.35
N ALA A 374 20.81 21.31 17.16
CA ALA A 374 22.11 20.65 17.31
C ALA A 374 23.12 21.13 16.26
N TYR A 375 22.70 21.25 14.99
CA TYR A 375 23.53 21.79 13.92
C TYR A 375 23.91 23.24 14.19
N GLU A 376 22.95 24.07 14.58
CA GLU A 376 23.18 25.48 14.92
C GLU A 376 24.11 25.66 16.11
N GLN A 377 23.95 24.87 17.16
CA GLN A 377 24.86 24.89 18.30
C GLN A 377 26.28 24.50 17.87
N LEU A 378 26.43 23.50 17.00
CA LEU A 378 27.74 23.12 16.47
C LEU A 378 28.37 24.28 15.68
N VAL A 379 27.62 24.92 14.78
CA VAL A 379 28.12 26.03 13.98
C VAL A 379 28.46 27.24 14.86
N LEU A 380 27.56 27.61 15.79
CA LEU A 380 27.77 28.76 16.69
C LEU A 380 28.90 28.55 17.70
N ASN A 381 29.16 27.31 18.11
CA ASN A 381 30.24 26.98 19.05
C ASN A 381 31.60 26.85 18.38
N ASN A 382 31.64 26.46 17.10
CA ASN A 382 32.90 26.21 16.38
C ASN A 382 33.30 27.32 15.40
N TYR A 383 32.35 28.17 14.99
CA TYR A 383 32.59 29.22 13.98
C TYR A 383 31.95 30.55 14.40
N GLU A 384 32.54 31.64 13.91
CA GLU A 384 31.90 32.95 13.94
C GLU A 384 31.04 33.09 12.70
N VAL A 385 29.71 33.14 12.91
CA VAL A 385 28.72 33.20 11.84
C VAL A 385 28.25 34.64 11.69
N ASP A 386 28.21 35.11 10.44
CA ASP A 386 27.65 36.41 10.11
C ASP A 386 26.12 36.42 10.38
N PRO A 387 25.56 37.48 10.99
CA PRO A 387 24.12 37.62 11.20
C PRO A 387 23.27 37.40 9.94
N SER A 388 23.78 37.75 8.75
CA SER A 388 23.07 37.57 7.48
C SER A 388 22.76 36.10 7.15
N TYR A 389 23.54 35.14 7.64
CA TYR A 389 23.25 33.71 7.46
C TYR A 389 21.94 33.29 8.13
N PHE A 390 21.66 33.81 9.33
CA PHE A 390 20.41 33.51 10.03
C PHE A 390 19.24 34.33 9.49
N GLU A 391 19.51 35.53 8.99
CA GLU A 391 18.49 36.36 8.32
C GLU A 391 17.97 35.69 7.04
N GLU A 392 18.87 35.17 6.20
CA GLU A 392 18.53 34.46 4.98
C GLU A 392 17.86 33.11 5.26
N LYS A 393 18.37 32.35 6.25
CA LYS A 393 17.83 31.03 6.57
C LYS A 393 16.45 31.06 7.25
N TYR A 394 16.19 32.08 8.09
CA TYR A 394 14.94 32.17 8.87
C TYR A 394 14.00 33.28 8.42
N ASN A 395 14.37 34.07 7.42
CA ASN A 395 13.64 35.27 7.00
C ASN A 395 13.26 36.18 8.20
N MET A 396 14.16 36.28 9.18
CA MET A 396 13.97 37.03 10.42
C MET A 396 15.12 38.03 10.60
N PRO A 397 14.85 39.31 10.90
CA PRO A 397 15.92 40.28 11.10
C PRO A 397 16.76 39.90 12.33
N VAL A 398 18.07 39.70 12.13
CA VAL A 398 19.01 39.31 13.19
C VAL A 398 19.89 40.48 13.58
N GLY A 399 19.89 40.84 14.87
CA GLY A 399 20.77 41.89 15.41
C GLY A 399 22.20 41.40 15.67
N GLU A 400 23.04 42.28 16.25
CA GLU A 400 24.43 41.93 16.60
C GLU A 400 24.52 40.72 17.54
N ARG A 401 25.54 39.88 17.33
CA ARG A 401 25.78 38.65 18.09
C ARG A 401 25.91 38.98 19.59
N ARG A 402 24.99 38.47 20.41
CA ARG A 402 25.09 38.58 21.87
C ARG A 402 26.31 37.79 22.35
N GLN A 403 27.35 38.48 22.84
CA GLN A 403 28.49 37.83 23.48
C GLN A 403 28.00 37.06 24.71
N GLN A 404 28.26 35.75 24.75
CA GLN A 404 28.01 34.97 25.97
C GLN A 404 29.00 35.42 27.03
N VAL A 405 28.47 36.06 28.09
CA VAL A 405 29.25 36.34 29.30
C VAL A 405 29.62 34.99 29.92
N PRO A 406 30.90 34.67 30.13
CA PRO A 406 31.26 33.43 30.82
C PRO A 406 30.66 33.44 32.22
N VAL A 407 29.90 32.41 32.56
CA VAL A 407 29.49 32.16 33.94
C VAL A 407 30.76 31.89 34.75
N LEU A 408 31.25 32.90 35.48
CA LEU A 408 32.33 32.73 36.44
C LEU A 408 31.90 31.71 37.50
N GLY A 409 32.58 30.56 37.51
CA GLY A 409 32.48 29.58 38.60
C GLY A 409 32.97 30.17 39.93
N PRO A 410 32.54 29.60 41.07
CA PRO A 410 32.80 30.16 42.39
C PRO A 410 34.30 30.18 42.71
N THR A 411 34.79 31.36 43.08
CA THR A 411 36.17 31.63 43.50
C THR A 411 36.52 30.84 44.78
N PRO A 412 37.69 30.19 44.87
CA PRO A 412 38.16 29.56 46.12
C PRO A 412 38.57 30.62 47.16
N PRO A 413 38.54 30.29 48.47
CA PRO A 413 38.61 31.27 49.56
C PRO A 413 40.05 31.70 49.86
N ASP A 414 40.23 33.01 50.13
CA ASP A 414 41.47 33.59 50.65
C ASP A 414 41.45 33.58 52.19
N GLY A 415 42.58 33.21 52.79
CA GLY A 415 42.70 32.90 54.22
C GLY A 415 43.27 34.04 55.05
N GLY A 416 42.69 34.28 56.23
CA GLY A 416 43.28 35.12 57.28
C GLY A 416 42.63 34.95 58.65
N GLY A 417 43.40 34.39 59.61
CA GLY A 417 43.34 34.68 61.05
C GLY A 417 42.43 33.82 61.96
N GLU A 418 43.09 33.00 62.83
CA GLU A 418 42.82 32.69 64.27
C GLU A 418 41.37 32.58 64.80
N GLU A 419 40.92 31.63 65.62
CA GLU A 419 41.50 30.59 66.50
C GLU A 419 40.35 29.58 66.88
N PRO A 420 40.63 28.44 67.54
CA PRO A 420 39.84 27.21 67.44
C PRO A 420 38.83 26.99 68.58
N LYS A 421 37.83 26.13 68.36
CA LYS A 421 37.26 25.25 69.39
C LYS A 421 36.26 24.22 68.84
N GLY A 422 36.47 22.95 69.23
CA GLY A 422 35.36 22.07 69.61
C GLY A 422 34.92 20.98 68.63
N ASP A 423 35.74 19.93 68.52
CA ASP A 423 35.40 18.52 68.80
C ASP A 423 34.15 17.84 68.16
N LYS A 424 34.41 16.59 67.72
CA LYS A 424 33.51 15.44 67.47
C LYS A 424 32.84 15.27 66.08
N THR A 425 33.48 14.42 65.28
CA THR A 425 32.82 13.39 64.42
C THR A 425 31.76 12.61 65.21
N PRO A 426 30.62 12.17 64.61
CA PRO A 426 30.63 10.93 63.82
C PRO A 426 29.63 10.81 62.64
N LYS A 427 29.95 9.92 61.68
CA LYS A 427 29.01 9.23 60.74
C LYS A 427 27.98 8.37 61.54
N PRO A 428 27.05 7.58 60.94
CA PRO A 428 26.29 7.62 59.67
C PRO A 428 24.75 7.42 59.90
N GLY A 429 23.87 7.55 58.88
CA GLY A 429 22.47 7.09 59.05
C GLY A 429 21.46 7.30 57.91
N LYS A 430 21.24 6.24 57.12
CA LYS A 430 19.97 5.66 56.59
C LYS A 430 18.70 6.52 56.31
N LYS A 431 18.02 6.09 55.21
CA LYS A 431 16.58 6.23 54.80
C LYS A 431 16.24 7.55 54.08
N LYS A 432 15.34 7.64 53.09
CA LYS A 432 14.32 6.73 52.54
C LYS A 432 13.87 7.25 51.16
N ARG A 433 13.45 6.29 50.35
CA ARG A 433 12.66 6.33 49.10
C ARG A 433 11.41 7.24 49.21
N GLN A 434 11.11 8.00 48.15
CA GLN A 434 9.73 8.29 47.73
C GLN A 434 9.66 8.56 46.22
N GLU A 435 9.08 7.61 45.51
CA GLU A 435 8.51 7.75 44.17
C GLU A 435 7.30 8.70 44.21
N GLN A 436 7.10 9.51 43.16
CA GLN A 436 5.76 9.90 42.73
C GLN A 436 5.70 10.22 41.22
N ASN A 437 5.04 9.29 40.52
CA ASN A 437 4.07 9.47 39.43
C ASN A 437 4.41 10.33 38.20
N LYS A 438 4.59 9.64 37.07
CA LYS A 438 4.02 10.05 35.77
C LYS A 438 3.22 8.89 35.17
N ARG A 439 1.92 9.13 34.94
CA ARG A 439 1.02 8.23 34.20
C ARG A 439 1.27 8.40 32.69
N PRO A 440 1.14 7.34 31.86
CA PRO A 440 1.08 7.48 30.41
C PRO A 440 -0.32 7.88 29.95
N PHE A 441 -0.36 8.68 28.90
CA PHE A 441 -1.50 9.32 28.30
C PHE A 441 -1.83 8.55 27.01
N PHE A 442 -2.82 7.65 27.06
CA PHE A 442 -3.71 7.21 25.98
C PHE A 442 -4.68 6.17 26.57
N ASP A 443 -5.98 6.50 26.54
CA ASP A 443 -7.10 5.55 26.46
C ASP A 443 -7.74 5.76 25.07
#